data_AF-A0AAV0LXK1-F1
#
_entry.id   AF-A0AAV0LXK1-F1
#
_cell.length_a   1.000
_cell.length_b   1.000
_cell.length_c   1.000
_cell.angle_alpha   90.00
_cell.angle_beta   90.00
_cell.angle_gamma   90.00
#
_symmetry.space_group_name_H-M   'P 1'
#
loop_
_entity.id
_entity.type
_entity.pdbx_description
1 polymer ?
#
loop_
_entity_poly.entity_id
_entity_poly.type
_entity_poly.pdbx_seq_one_letter_code
_entity_poly.pdbx_strand_id
1 'polypeptide(L)'
;MEGRQSSRRTKVLVHLPSGQVVTSYAALECILFGLGWERYYGGGGGGGEPELLQFHKRSSIDLISLPMDFQRFSSVYMYDIVVKNPNLFHVRDIQ
;
A
#
# COMPACT_ATOMS: atom_id res chain seq x y z
N MET A 1 -6.46 -0.72 -36.53
CA MET A 1 -6.46 -0.14 -35.17
C MET A 1 -5.66 -1.09 -34.29
N GLU A 2 -4.37 -0.83 -34.13
CA GLU A 2 -3.47 -1.73 -33.40
C GLU A 2 -3.62 -1.45 -31.91
N GLY A 3 -4.32 -2.36 -31.22
CA GLY A 3 -4.47 -2.32 -29.77
C GLY A 3 -3.10 -2.47 -29.14
N ARG A 4 -2.57 -1.36 -28.65
CA ARG A 4 -1.32 -1.28 -27.90
C ARG A 4 -1.50 -2.10 -26.62
N GLN A 5 -1.17 -3.39 -26.70
CA GLN A 5 -0.86 -4.22 -25.55
C GLN A 5 0.37 -3.60 -24.90
N SER A 6 0.15 -2.51 -24.18
CA SER A 6 1.09 -2.03 -23.20
C SER A 6 1.07 -3.13 -22.15
N SER A 7 2.03 -4.06 -22.24
CA SER A 7 2.40 -4.93 -21.14
C SER A 7 2.35 -4.03 -19.90
N ARG A 8 1.33 -4.21 -19.06
CA ARG A 8 1.13 -3.39 -17.86
C ARG A 8 2.40 -3.59 -17.06
N ARG A 9 3.38 -2.69 -17.21
CA ARG A 9 4.64 -2.78 -16.48
C ARG A 9 4.22 -2.88 -15.02
N THR A 10 4.46 -4.04 -14.43
CA THR A 10 4.00 -4.33 -13.08
C THR A 10 4.70 -3.33 -12.20
N LYS A 11 3.93 -2.49 -11.49
CA LYS A 11 4.50 -1.52 -10.57
C LYS A 11 4.85 -2.22 -9.26
N VAL A 12 5.93 -1.80 -8.62
CA VAL A 12 6.35 -2.28 -7.30
C VAL A 12 6.55 -1.12 -6.34
N LEU A 13 6.19 -1.35 -5.08
CA LEU A 13 6.50 -0.45 -3.97
C LEU A 13 7.88 -0.79 -3.42
N VAL A 14 8.76 0.20 -3.35
CA VAL A 14 10.13 0.07 -2.82
C VAL A 14 10.26 0.88 -1.54
N HIS A 15 10.80 0.26 -0.50
CA HIS A 15 11.16 0.94 0.74
C HIS A 15 12.58 1.50 0.62
N LEU A 16 12.68 2.83 0.49
CA LEU A 16 13.90 3.54 0.12
C LEU A 16 15.07 3.30 1.09
N PRO A 17 14.90 3.37 2.43
CA PRO A 17 15.99 3.11 3.36
C PRO A 17 16.66 1.73 3.21
N SER A 18 15.87 0.70 2.86
CA SER A 18 16.37 -0.67 2.69
C SER A 18 16.73 -1.05 1.24
N GLY A 19 16.25 -0.25 0.27
CA GLY A 19 16.29 -0.59 -1.15
C GLY A 19 15.42 -1.79 -1.58
N GLN A 20 14.68 -2.41 -0.66
CA GLN A 20 13.92 -3.64 -0.92
C GLN A 20 12.53 -3.37 -1.48
N VAL A 21 12.07 -4.28 -2.34
CA VAL A 21 10.68 -4.34 -2.81
C VAL A 21 9.80 -4.89 -1.71
N VAL A 22 8.65 -4.26 -1.50
CA VAL A 22 7.59 -4.78 -0.61
C VAL A 22 6.84 -5.89 -1.33
N THR A 23 6.97 -7.11 -0.83
CA THR A 23 6.40 -8.33 -1.47
C THR A 23 5.26 -8.97 -0.69
N SER A 24 4.92 -8.45 0.49
CA SER A 24 3.81 -8.95 1.33
C SER A 24 3.29 -7.88 2.29
N TYR A 25 2.08 -8.07 2.82
CA TYR A 25 1.55 -7.20 3.88
C TYR A 25 2.31 -7.32 5.19
N ALA A 26 2.85 -8.49 5.54
CA ALA A 26 3.67 -8.63 6.74
C ALA A 26 4.92 -7.74 6.69
N ALA A 27 5.60 -7.68 5.52
CA ALA A 27 6.74 -6.80 5.31
C ALA A 27 6.33 -5.32 5.37
N LEU A 28 5.23 -4.96 4.70
CA LEU A 28 4.72 -3.58 4.71
C LEU A 28 4.33 -3.13 6.13
N GLU A 29 3.62 -3.97 6.87
CA GLU A 29 3.14 -3.72 8.23
C GLU A 29 4.29 -3.50 9.20
N CYS A 30 5.35 -4.33 9.13
CA CYS A 30 6.55 -4.14 9.94
C CYS A 30 7.18 -2.76 9.71
N ILE A 31 7.29 -2.34 8.45
CA ILE A 31 7.82 -1.00 8.11
C ILE A 31 6.89 0.10 8.61
N LEU A 32 5.59 0.00 8.34
CA LEU A 32 4.60 1.00 8.76
C LEU A 32 4.55 1.14 10.30
N PHE A 33 4.63 0.04 11.05
CA PHE A 33 4.73 0.05 12.51
C PHE A 33 6.00 0.77 12.99
N GLY A 34 7.15 0.48 12.38
CA GLY A 34 8.40 1.20 12.69
C GLY A 34 8.31 2.70 12.42
N LEU A 35 7.41 3.12 11.53
CA LEU A 35 7.13 4.53 11.26
C LEU A 35 6.07 5.13 12.19
N GLY A 36 5.38 4.34 13.02
CA GLY A 36 4.32 4.80 13.92
C GLY A 36 2.90 4.78 13.33
N TRP A 37 2.67 3.97 12.29
CA TRP A 37 1.33 3.57 11.88
C TRP A 37 0.83 2.42 12.75
N GLU A 38 -0.48 2.30 12.91
CA GLU A 38 -1.10 1.23 13.71
C GLU A 38 -2.32 0.66 13.00
N ARG A 39 -2.61 -0.62 13.26
CA ARG A 39 -3.82 -1.26 12.72
C ARG A 39 -5.06 -0.52 13.17
N TYR A 40 -5.90 -0.20 12.19
CA TYR A 40 -7.18 0.44 12.42
C TYR A 40 -8.29 -0.57 12.18
N TYR A 41 -9.11 -0.80 13.21
CA TYR A 41 -10.23 -1.75 13.19
C TYR A 41 -11.60 -1.04 13.20
N GLY A 42 -11.62 0.28 12.94
CA GLY A 42 -12.82 1.09 13.12
C GLY A 42 -13.72 1.09 11.88
N GLY A 43 -14.73 0.22 11.85
CA GLY A 43 -15.81 0.35 10.88
C GLY A 43 -16.61 -0.90 10.52
N GLY A 44 -16.66 -1.93 11.37
CA GLY A 44 -17.65 -2.99 11.25
C GLY A 44 -19.05 -2.47 11.59
N GLY A 45 -19.68 -1.76 10.66
CA GLY A 45 -21.02 -1.18 10.81
C GLY A 45 -21.91 -1.53 9.63
N GLY A 46 -22.36 -2.80 9.57
CA GLY A 46 -23.54 -3.19 8.79
C GLY A 46 -23.40 -3.20 7.27
N GLY A 47 -22.92 -4.33 6.73
CA GLY A 47 -23.33 -4.80 5.42
C GLY A 47 -22.50 -4.31 4.22
N GLY A 48 -21.47 -5.08 3.88
CA GLY A 48 -21.13 -5.30 2.46
C GLY A 48 -19.77 -4.82 1.97
N GLU A 49 -18.98 -4.07 2.75
CA GLU A 49 -17.60 -3.80 2.33
C GLU A 49 -16.69 -4.98 2.67
N PRO A 50 -15.88 -5.47 1.72
CA PRO A 50 -14.89 -6.51 2.00
C PRO A 50 -13.93 -5.96 3.04
N GLU A 51 -13.66 -6.73 4.10
CA GLU A 51 -12.68 -6.38 5.15
C GLU A 51 -11.47 -5.72 4.48
N LEU A 52 -11.21 -4.47 4.82
CA LEU A 52 -10.05 -3.73 4.33
C LEU A 52 -8.94 -3.86 5.37
N LEU A 53 -7.71 -3.90 4.88
CA LEU A 53 -6.53 -3.83 5.70
C LEU A 53 -6.18 -2.35 5.93
N GLN A 54 -6.54 -1.81 7.10
CA GLN A 54 -6.40 -0.39 7.36
C GLN A 54 -5.32 -0.07 8.41
N PHE A 55 -4.63 1.05 8.18
CA PHE A 55 -3.64 1.60 9.09
C PHE A 55 -3.92 3.08 9.33
N HIS A 56 -3.97 3.49 10.59
CA HIS A 56 -4.06 4.90 10.96
C HIS A 56 -2.71 5.39 11.48
N LYS A 57 -2.43 6.68 11.28
CA LYS A 57 -1.23 7.31 11.82
C LYS A 57 -1.57 8.01 13.13
N ARG A 58 -0.96 7.63 14.25
CA ARG A 58 -1.27 8.26 15.56
C ARG A 58 -1.02 9.77 15.59
N SER A 59 -0.05 10.25 14.82
CA SER A 59 0.37 11.65 14.78
C SER A 59 -0.39 12.51 13.75
N SER A 60 -1.32 11.94 12.98
CA SER A 60 -2.08 12.68 11.96
C SER A 60 -3.48 12.08 11.76
N ILE A 61 -4.25 12.64 10.83
CA ILE A 61 -5.57 12.12 10.44
C ILE A 61 -5.47 11.10 9.29
N ASP A 62 -4.27 10.69 8.93
CA ASP A 62 -4.06 9.86 7.74
C ASP A 62 -4.51 8.41 7.97
N LEU A 63 -5.11 7.86 6.93
CA LEU A 63 -5.58 6.47 6.86
C LEU A 63 -5.10 5.82 5.57
N ILE A 64 -4.38 4.71 5.66
CA ILE A 64 -4.05 3.84 4.53
C ILE A 64 -5.08 2.71 4.51
N SER A 65 -5.74 2.50 3.38
CA SER A 65 -6.74 1.42 3.17
C SER A 65 -6.28 0.51 2.05
N LEU A 66 -6.01 -0.76 2.35
CA LEU A 66 -5.52 -1.76 1.40
C LEU A 66 -6.53 -2.90 1.27
N PRO A 67 -6.52 -3.66 0.15
CA PRO A 67 -7.27 -4.90 0.09
C PRO A 67 -6.68 -5.93 1.07
N MET A 68 -7.48 -6.89 1.53
CA MET A 68 -6.96 -7.97 2.40
C MET A 68 -6.04 -8.94 1.65
N ASP A 69 -6.31 -9.13 0.36
CA ASP A 69 -5.49 -9.97 -0.51
C ASP A 69 -4.40 -9.14 -1.19
N PHE A 70 -3.14 -9.50 -0.93
CA PHE A 70 -1.98 -8.83 -1.53
C PHE A 70 -1.96 -8.95 -3.06
N GLN A 71 -2.58 -9.98 -3.64
CA GLN A 71 -2.70 -10.09 -5.11
C GLN A 71 -3.52 -8.94 -5.72
N ARG A 72 -4.37 -8.27 -4.92
CA ARG A 72 -5.14 -7.10 -5.31
C ARG A 72 -4.41 -5.77 -5.05
N PHE A 73 -3.20 -5.81 -4.51
CA PHE A 73 -2.39 -4.63 -4.20
C PHE A 73 -1.87 -3.97 -5.49
N SER A 74 -2.69 -3.10 -6.07
CA SER A 74 -2.39 -2.32 -7.27
C SER A 74 -1.62 -1.02 -6.98
N SER A 75 -1.16 -0.35 -8.04
CA SER A 75 -0.43 0.92 -7.96
C SER A 75 -1.22 2.05 -7.28
N VAL A 76 -2.57 2.01 -7.31
CA VAL A 76 -3.40 3.01 -6.62
C VAL A 76 -3.08 3.03 -5.12
N TYR A 77 -3.02 1.85 -4.50
CA TYR A 77 -2.66 1.70 -3.09
C TYR A 77 -1.20 2.03 -2.82
N MET A 78 -0.30 1.71 -3.76
CA MET A 78 1.12 2.04 -3.63
C MET A 78 1.37 3.55 -3.60
N TYR A 79 0.71 4.30 -4.49
CA TYR A 79 0.84 5.76 -4.52
C TYR A 79 0.22 6.42 -3.29
N ASP A 80 -0.87 5.87 -2.76
CA ASP A 80 -1.45 6.35 -1.50
C ASP A 80 -0.44 6.27 -0.33
N ILE A 81 0.28 5.14 -0.22
CA ILE A 81 1.34 4.96 0.78
C ILE A 81 2.47 5.98 0.57
N VAL A 82 2.88 6.24 -0.67
CA VAL A 82 3.96 7.18 -1.01
C VAL A 82 3.58 8.61 -0.64
N VAL A 83 2.35 9.03 -0.92
CA VAL A 83 1.86 10.38 -0.56
C VAL A 83 1.85 10.57 0.96
N LYS A 84 1.45 9.54 1.71
CA LYS A 84 1.39 9.57 3.18
C LYS A 84 2.73 9.35 3.89
N ASN A 85 3.74 8.86 3.16
CA ASN A 85 5.08 8.59 3.68
C ASN A 85 6.14 9.09 2.68
N PRO A 86 6.19 10.42 2.44
CA PRO A 86 7.07 10.99 1.42
C PRO A 86 8.54 10.68 1.75
N ASN A 87 9.35 10.46 0.71
CA ASN A 87 10.78 10.12 0.80
C ASN A 87 11.11 8.78 1.48
N LEU A 88 10.12 8.00 1.93
CA LEU A 88 10.32 6.67 2.52
C LEU A 88 9.98 5.54 1.54
N PHE A 89 9.03 5.80 0.65
CA PHE A 89 8.63 4.85 -0.38
C PHE A 89 8.70 5.44 -1.78
N HIS A 90 8.81 4.56 -2.76
CA HIS A 90 8.77 4.92 -4.17
C HIS A 90 8.13 3.81 -5.00
N VAL A 91 7.40 4.18 -6.06
CA VAL A 91 6.81 3.22 -7.00
C VAL A 91 7.68 3.12 -8.24
N ARG A 92 8.14 1.91 -8.59
CA ARG A 92 8.94 1.65 -9.80
C ARG A 92 8.23 0.69 -10.74
N ASP A 93 8.58 0.74 -12.02
CA ASP A 93 8.27 -0.35 -12.96
C ASP A 93 9.19 -1.54 -12.68
N ILE A 94 8.63 -2.76 -12.69
CA ILE A 94 9.42 -3.97 -12.91
C ILE A 94 9.94 -3.92 -14.35
N GLN A 95 11.26 -3.99 -14.49
CA GLN A 95 11.92 -4.11 -15.79
C GLN A 95 11.75 -5.52 -16.36
#